data_AF-A0AAU6MRV4-F1
#
_entry.id   AF-A0AAU6MRV4-F1
#
_cell.length_a   1.000
_cell.length_b   1.000
_cell.length_c   1.000
_cell.angle_alpha   90.00
_cell.angle_beta   90.00
_cell.angle_gamma   90.00
#
_symmetry.space_group_name_H-M   'P 1'
#
loop_
_entity.id
_entity.type
_entity.pdbx_description
1 polymer ?
#
loop_
_entity_poly.entity_id
_entity_poly.type
_entity_poly.pdbx_seq_one_letter_code
_entity_poly.pdbx_strand_id
1 'polypeptide(L)'
;MLVEQTRDGTQRTWWLPRAVVRLLDVAEHAETRWLRAARTRQASAVVTEPPSRPRQARDADGRRTTSPEGPTASLRPYNKELEGQLYSVLSRKTGTSRRVAGWACAVCRTAPATVLDHCHEHGYVRAPLCQSCNTQERPDHLYSNDIRVANRYTRLFHTDTDDWLRHWHRCPGCRARTTLPLPHLAAWTAHIACRSLRPTHRAPRGRKPCGVLRVSWTGSQNAPRSCLLTVAVDFCPSGEHRVLARVPYREAAERFRAWLAETAPAVAAAAGPDRLDGLPAQFRPVIADTSGEGLALF
;
A
#
# COMPACT_ATOMS: atom_id res chain seq x y z
N MET A 1 23.13 12.00 -26.03
CA MET A 1 24.30 12.75 -25.54
C MET A 1 23.76 13.76 -24.55
N LEU A 2 23.97 13.53 -23.26
CA LEU A 2 23.61 14.50 -22.22
C LEU A 2 24.88 15.26 -21.86
N VAL A 3 24.86 16.57 -22.11
CA VAL A 3 25.96 17.47 -21.75
C VAL A 3 25.50 18.27 -20.56
N GLU A 4 26.16 18.06 -19.42
CA GLU A 4 25.98 18.88 -18.24
C GLU A 4 27.10 19.94 -18.23
N GLN A 5 26.73 21.22 -18.30
CA GLN A 5 27.65 22.33 -18.08
C GLN A 5 27.65 22.70 -16.61
N THR A 6 28.81 22.51 -15.97
CA THR A 6 29.04 22.99 -14.61
C THR A 6 29.39 24.49 -14.65
N ARG A 7 29.09 25.23 -13.56
CA ARG A 7 29.33 26.69 -13.46
C ARG A 7 30.79 27.11 -13.70
N ASP A 8 31.73 26.17 -13.61
CA ASP A 8 33.17 26.38 -13.83
C ASP A 8 33.61 26.13 -15.29
N GLY A 9 32.67 25.96 -16.22
CA GLY A 9 32.97 25.82 -17.66
C GLY A 9 33.40 24.42 -18.11
N THR A 10 33.61 23.48 -17.19
CA THR A 10 33.87 22.07 -17.52
C THR A 10 32.61 21.37 -18.04
N GLN A 11 32.64 20.95 -19.31
CA GLN A 11 31.63 20.08 -19.92
C GLN A 11 31.90 18.63 -19.56
N ARG A 12 30.95 17.98 -18.87
CA ARG A 12 30.96 16.53 -18.69
C ARG A 12 29.96 15.90 -19.65
N THR A 13 30.47 15.06 -20.54
CA THR A 13 29.67 14.33 -21.52
C THR A 13 29.40 12.92 -21.00
N TRP A 14 28.13 12.65 -20.70
CA TRP A 14 27.70 11.33 -20.26
C TRP A 14 27.11 10.54 -21.43
N TRP A 15 27.60 9.31 -21.60
CA TRP A 15 27.13 8.38 -22.60
C TRP A 15 26.23 7.34 -21.93
N LEU A 16 24.95 7.36 -22.30
CA LEU A 16 23.99 6.34 -21.89
C LEU A 16 23.89 5.26 -22.97
N PRO A 17 23.81 3.97 -22.60
CA PRO A 17 23.53 2.91 -23.56
C PRO A 17 22.24 3.21 -24.35
N ARG A 18 22.26 2.97 -25.66
CA ARG A 18 21.13 3.32 -26.56
C ARG A 18 19.79 2.70 -26.13
N ALA A 19 19.82 1.56 -25.44
CA ALA A 19 18.63 0.94 -24.87
C ALA A 19 18.01 1.78 -23.74
N VAL A 20 18.85 2.40 -22.89
CA VAL A 20 18.40 3.27 -21.80
C VAL A 20 17.85 4.58 -22.35
N VAL A 21 18.50 5.16 -23.37
CA VAL A 21 17.99 6.36 -24.05
C VAL A 21 16.61 6.10 -24.65
N ARG A 22 16.43 4.99 -25.38
CA ARG A 22 15.13 4.60 -25.93
C ARG A 22 14.06 4.39 -24.87
N LEU A 23 14.43 3.83 -23.71
CA LEU A 23 13.50 3.65 -22.60
C LEU A 23 13.04 5.00 -22.03
N LEU A 24 13.95 5.96 -21.88
CA LEU A 24 13.63 7.30 -21.40
C LEU A 24 12.78 8.08 -22.40
N ASP A 25 13.10 8.01 -23.69
CA ASP A 25 12.32 8.65 -24.76
C ASP A 25 10.88 8.13 -24.79
N VAL A 26 10.70 6.80 -24.65
CA VAL A 26 9.38 6.17 -24.61
C VAL A 26 8.59 6.60 -23.36
N ALA A 27 9.26 6.77 -22.22
CA ALA A 27 8.64 7.24 -20.99
C ALA A 27 8.17 8.70 -21.11
N GLU A 28 9.00 9.59 -21.64
CA GLU A 28 8.66 11.00 -21.88
C GLU A 28 7.50 11.15 -22.90
N HIS A 29 7.51 10.32 -23.95
CA HIS A 29 6.41 10.26 -24.92
C HIS A 29 5.10 9.75 -24.30
N ALA A 30 5.17 8.83 -23.35
CA ALA A 30 4.01 8.39 -22.61
C ALA A 30 3.47 9.54 -21.75
N GLU A 31 4.32 10.18 -20.93
CA GLU A 31 3.92 11.29 -20.05
C GLU A 31 3.26 12.45 -20.82
N THR A 32 3.84 12.84 -21.96
CA THR A 32 3.29 13.90 -22.81
C THR A 32 1.88 13.55 -23.35
N ARG A 33 1.66 12.29 -23.73
CA ARG A 33 0.32 11.84 -24.19
C ARG A 33 -0.70 11.85 -23.07
N TRP A 34 -0.30 11.49 -21.86
CA TRP A 34 -1.17 11.51 -20.69
C TRP A 34 -1.58 12.94 -20.31
N LEU A 35 -0.65 13.89 -20.33
CA LEU A 35 -0.93 15.30 -20.05
C LEU A 35 -1.87 15.93 -21.09
N ARG A 36 -1.72 15.57 -22.37
CA ARG A 36 -2.64 16.03 -23.43
C ARG A 36 -4.04 15.44 -23.26
N ALA A 37 -4.15 14.15 -22.94
CA ALA A 37 -5.43 13.48 -22.70
C ALA A 37 -6.16 14.01 -21.45
N ALA A 38 -5.43 14.43 -20.42
CA ALA A 38 -6.00 15.06 -19.24
C ALA A 38 -6.60 16.44 -19.54
N ARG A 39 -5.92 17.25 -20.38
CA ARG A 39 -6.42 18.58 -20.77
C ARG A 39 -7.65 18.50 -21.67
N THR A 40 -7.73 17.54 -22.58
CA THR A 40 -8.95 17.35 -23.40
C THR A 40 -10.16 16.90 -22.60
N ARG A 41 -9.97 16.14 -21.50
CA ARG A 41 -11.07 15.77 -20.59
C ARG A 41 -11.60 16.94 -19.76
N GLN A 42 -10.75 17.92 -19.42
CA GLN A 42 -11.16 19.12 -18.70
C GLN A 42 -12.00 20.08 -19.56
N ALA A 43 -11.76 20.12 -20.88
CA ALA A 43 -12.53 20.95 -21.80
C ALA A 43 -13.97 20.41 -22.05
N SER A 44 -14.21 19.12 -21.85
CA SER A 44 -15.52 18.49 -22.09
C SER A 44 -16.48 18.51 -20.88
N ALA A 45 -16.03 18.99 -19.71
CA ALA A 45 -16.79 18.95 -18.46
C ALA A 45 -17.59 20.23 -18.13
N VAL A 46 -17.58 21.24 -19.01
CA VAL A 46 -18.26 22.53 -18.80
C VAL A 46 -19.49 22.65 -19.70
N VAL A 47 -20.43 21.71 -19.64
CA VAL A 47 -21.81 21.94 -20.09
C VAL A 47 -22.78 21.09 -19.27
N THR A 48 -23.80 21.75 -18.72
CA THR A 48 -25.08 21.25 -18.15
C THR A 48 -25.16 20.78 -16.69
N GLU A 49 -25.59 21.70 -15.83
CA GLU A 49 -26.61 21.51 -14.76
C GLU A 49 -27.97 22.09 -15.29
N PRO A 50 -29.18 21.98 -14.67
CA PRO A 50 -29.53 21.74 -13.25
C PRO A 50 -30.82 20.84 -13.07
N PRO A 51 -31.72 21.01 -12.06
CA PRO A 51 -31.66 20.48 -10.68
C PRO A 51 -32.95 19.71 -10.23
N SER A 52 -32.97 19.14 -9.02
CA SER A 52 -34.12 19.21 -8.05
C SER A 52 -33.98 18.27 -6.83
N ARG A 53 -34.15 18.83 -5.63
CA ARG A 53 -34.65 18.21 -4.37
C ARG A 53 -35.98 18.93 -4.01
N PRO A 54 -36.77 18.61 -2.95
CA PRO A 54 -36.63 17.59 -1.88
C PRO A 54 -37.95 16.84 -1.50
N ARG A 55 -37.88 15.79 -0.66
CA ARG A 55 -38.76 15.67 0.52
C ARG A 55 -38.31 14.63 1.57
N GLN A 56 -38.51 15.00 2.83
CA GLN A 56 -38.24 14.25 4.07
C GLN A 56 -39.38 13.29 4.42
N ALA A 57 -39.06 12.23 5.18
CA ALA A 57 -39.93 11.66 6.22
C ALA A 57 -39.08 10.98 7.31
N ARG A 58 -39.48 11.19 8.57
CA ARG A 58 -38.85 10.76 9.83
C ARG A 58 -39.29 9.36 10.28
N ASP A 59 -38.41 8.76 11.07
CA ASP A 59 -38.45 7.59 11.98
C ASP A 59 -39.81 7.04 12.46
N ALA A 60 -39.90 5.70 12.57
CA ALA A 60 -40.08 4.98 13.84
C ALA A 60 -40.14 3.44 13.65
N ASP A 61 -39.27 2.76 14.41
CA ASP A 61 -39.46 1.51 15.16
C ASP A 61 -39.69 0.14 14.47
N GLY A 62 -39.08 -0.87 15.09
CA GLY A 62 -39.53 -2.27 15.06
C GLY A 62 -38.97 -3.16 13.96
N ARG A 63 -38.00 -4.02 14.30
CA ARG A 63 -38.22 -5.48 14.44
C ARG A 63 -36.89 -6.22 14.54
N ARG A 64 -36.65 -6.81 15.72
CA ARG A 64 -35.68 -7.88 15.96
C ARG A 64 -35.86 -8.97 14.91
N THR A 65 -34.84 -9.22 14.10
CA THR A 65 -34.74 -10.40 13.25
C THR A 65 -34.04 -11.50 14.04
N THR A 66 -34.84 -12.36 14.66
CA THR A 66 -34.46 -13.76 14.88
C THR A 66 -34.31 -14.41 13.51
N SER A 67 -33.18 -15.07 13.25
CA SER A 67 -33.06 -16.01 12.13
C SER A 67 -32.05 -17.11 12.46
N PRO A 68 -32.28 -18.31 11.92
CA PRO A 68 -32.03 -19.57 12.60
C PRO A 68 -30.60 -20.07 12.42
N GLU A 69 -30.09 -20.76 13.43
CA GLU A 69 -28.86 -21.57 13.37
C GLU A 69 -29.00 -22.64 12.28
N GLY A 70 -28.52 -22.31 11.08
CA GLY A 70 -28.09 -23.31 10.12
C GLY A 70 -26.76 -23.94 10.58
N PRO A 71 -26.45 -25.18 10.16
CA PRO A 71 -25.20 -25.83 10.55
C PRO A 71 -24.04 -24.93 10.14
N THR A 72 -23.23 -24.55 11.12
CA THR A 72 -22.01 -23.76 10.93
C THR A 72 -21.06 -24.59 10.06
N ALA A 73 -21.21 -24.45 8.74
CA ALA A 73 -20.27 -25.02 7.78
C ALA A 73 -18.88 -24.58 8.22
N SER A 74 -18.05 -25.56 8.60
CA SER A 74 -16.71 -25.32 9.10
C SER A 74 -15.95 -24.48 8.08
N LEU A 75 -15.54 -23.27 8.46
CA LEU A 75 -14.82 -22.38 7.57
C LEU A 75 -13.50 -23.03 7.14
N ARG A 76 -13.24 -23.07 5.83
CA ARG A 76 -12.03 -23.70 5.29
C ARG A 76 -10.81 -22.82 5.55
N PRO A 77 -9.70 -23.33 6.12
CA PRO A 77 -8.44 -22.59 6.16
C PRO A 77 -7.92 -22.27 4.75
N TYR A 78 -7.38 -21.07 4.55
CA TYR A 78 -6.75 -20.68 3.28
C TYR A 78 -5.32 -21.24 3.20
N ASN A 79 -5.08 -22.12 2.22
CA ASN A 79 -3.81 -22.81 1.97
C ASN A 79 -3.14 -22.35 0.67
N LYS A 80 -3.23 -21.05 0.35
CA LYS A 80 -2.59 -20.41 -0.81
C LYS A 80 -3.19 -20.77 -2.16
N GLU A 81 -4.46 -21.16 -2.21
CA GLU A 81 -5.17 -21.57 -3.43
C GLU A 81 -5.24 -20.48 -4.50
N LEU A 82 -5.00 -19.21 -4.13
CA LEU A 82 -5.05 -18.05 -5.02
C LEU A 82 -3.67 -17.41 -5.22
N GLU A 83 -2.59 -18.08 -4.82
CA GLU A 83 -1.22 -17.57 -4.98
C GLU A 83 -0.90 -17.30 -6.45
N GLY A 84 -0.23 -16.17 -6.72
CA GLY A 84 0.13 -15.73 -8.07
C GLY A 84 -1.03 -15.20 -8.93
N GLN A 85 -2.27 -15.29 -8.46
CA GLN A 85 -3.43 -14.78 -9.20
C GLN A 85 -3.54 -13.25 -9.08
N LEU A 86 -3.90 -12.59 -10.18
CA LEU A 86 -4.17 -11.15 -10.17
C LEU A 86 -5.57 -10.86 -9.63
N TYR A 87 -5.66 -9.87 -8.76
CA TYR A 87 -6.92 -9.42 -8.20
C TYR A 87 -7.89 -8.96 -9.29
N SER A 88 -7.42 -8.21 -10.28
CA SER A 88 -8.26 -7.70 -11.39
C SER A 88 -8.90 -8.81 -12.24
N VAL A 89 -8.28 -9.98 -12.33
CA VAL A 89 -8.83 -11.14 -13.03
C VAL A 89 -9.91 -11.81 -12.18
N LEU A 90 -9.64 -11.97 -10.88
CA LEU A 90 -10.56 -12.64 -9.95
C LEU A 90 -11.77 -11.77 -9.58
N SER A 91 -11.60 -10.46 -9.47
CA SER A 91 -12.68 -9.53 -9.10
C SER A 91 -13.77 -9.46 -10.17
N ARG A 92 -13.41 -9.65 -11.45
CA ARG A 92 -14.33 -9.70 -12.59
C ARG A 92 -15.04 -11.04 -12.75
N LYS A 93 -14.61 -12.08 -12.02
CA LYS A 93 -15.19 -13.42 -12.14
C LYS A 93 -16.47 -13.54 -11.32
N THR A 94 -17.55 -13.93 -11.98
CA THR A 94 -18.85 -14.15 -11.32
C THR A 94 -18.73 -15.18 -10.20
N GLY A 95 -19.29 -14.87 -9.04
CA GLY A 95 -19.30 -15.75 -7.87
C GLY A 95 -18.03 -15.73 -7.02
N THR A 96 -17.06 -14.84 -7.28
CA THR A 96 -15.87 -14.69 -6.43
C THR A 96 -16.24 -14.38 -4.98
N SER A 97 -17.19 -13.47 -4.73
CA SER A 97 -17.64 -13.13 -3.36
C SER A 97 -18.19 -14.35 -2.60
N ARG A 98 -18.91 -15.25 -3.28
CA ARG A 98 -19.43 -16.49 -2.68
C ARG A 98 -18.32 -17.46 -2.33
N ARG A 99 -17.28 -17.55 -3.16
CA ARG A 99 -16.09 -18.37 -2.86
C ARG A 99 -15.31 -17.81 -1.68
N VAL A 100 -15.18 -16.48 -1.60
CA VAL A 100 -14.51 -15.79 -0.50
C VAL A 100 -15.14 -16.14 0.85
N ALA A 101 -16.47 -16.12 0.94
CA ALA A 101 -17.21 -16.44 2.16
C ALA A 101 -16.99 -17.87 2.69
N GLY A 102 -16.48 -18.80 1.87
CA GLY A 102 -16.18 -20.17 2.30
C GLY A 102 -14.88 -20.33 3.07
N TRP A 103 -14.01 -19.32 3.08
CA TRP A 103 -12.73 -19.36 3.79
C TRP A 103 -12.79 -18.69 5.16
N ALA A 104 -11.98 -19.19 6.10
CA ALA A 104 -11.60 -18.45 7.29
C ALA A 104 -10.62 -17.33 6.92
N CYS A 105 -10.67 -16.21 7.66
CA CYS A 105 -9.72 -15.10 7.52
C CYS A 105 -8.28 -15.59 7.65
N ALA A 106 -7.45 -15.33 6.64
CA ALA A 106 -6.08 -15.84 6.60
C ALA A 106 -5.10 -15.15 7.59
N VAL A 107 -5.57 -14.15 8.33
CA VAL A 107 -4.84 -13.48 9.41
C VAL A 107 -5.35 -13.98 10.77
N CYS A 108 -6.55 -13.60 11.18
CA CYS A 108 -7.04 -13.96 12.53
C CYS A 108 -7.50 -15.42 12.66
N ARG A 109 -7.76 -16.12 11.54
CA ARG A 109 -8.21 -17.53 11.48
C ARG A 109 -9.52 -17.88 12.20
N THR A 110 -10.17 -16.91 12.83
CA THR A 110 -11.38 -17.10 13.65
C THR A 110 -12.67 -16.59 13.01
N ALA A 111 -12.59 -15.66 12.07
CA ALA A 111 -13.74 -15.05 11.42
C ALA A 111 -13.88 -15.52 9.96
N PRO A 112 -15.10 -15.57 9.40
CA PRO A 112 -15.29 -15.78 7.98
C PRO A 112 -14.66 -14.65 7.16
N ALA A 113 -14.09 -15.00 6.00
CA ALA A 113 -13.59 -14.02 5.07
C ALA A 113 -14.75 -13.35 4.32
N THR A 114 -14.64 -12.04 4.13
CA THR A 114 -15.64 -11.22 3.45
C THR A 114 -15.05 -10.45 2.28
N VAL A 115 -13.72 -10.33 2.24
CA VAL A 115 -13.00 -9.59 1.20
C VAL A 115 -11.81 -10.39 0.69
N LEU A 116 -11.47 -10.19 -0.58
CA LEU A 116 -10.26 -10.73 -1.18
C LEU A 116 -9.19 -9.63 -1.19
N ASP A 117 -8.25 -9.74 -0.28
CA ASP A 117 -7.18 -8.76 -0.16
C ASP A 117 -6.08 -8.99 -1.22
N HIS A 118 -5.46 -7.89 -1.64
CA HIS A 118 -4.45 -7.88 -2.70
C HIS A 118 -3.36 -6.83 -2.45
N CYS A 119 -2.21 -7.02 -3.07
CA CYS A 119 -1.12 -6.06 -3.02
C CYS A 119 -1.42 -4.87 -3.93
N HIS A 120 -1.46 -3.67 -3.37
CA HIS A 120 -1.69 -2.44 -4.15
C HIS A 120 -0.46 -1.98 -4.96
N GLU A 121 0.70 -2.62 -4.81
CA GLU A 121 1.89 -2.36 -5.63
C GLU A 121 2.00 -3.33 -6.82
N HIS A 122 1.69 -4.61 -6.62
CA HIS A 122 1.90 -5.66 -7.62
C HIS A 122 0.60 -6.25 -8.19
N GLY A 123 -0.56 -5.96 -7.58
CA GLY A 123 -1.88 -6.44 -8.02
C GLY A 123 -2.20 -7.90 -7.70
N TYR A 124 -1.26 -8.67 -7.13
CA TYR A 124 -1.51 -10.06 -6.75
C TYR A 124 -2.41 -10.16 -5.52
N VAL A 125 -3.33 -11.12 -5.57
CA VAL A 125 -4.10 -11.54 -4.40
C VAL A 125 -3.14 -12.06 -3.33
N ARG A 126 -3.36 -11.63 -2.09
CA ARG A 126 -2.66 -12.15 -0.93
C ARG A 126 -3.47 -13.27 -0.28
N ALA A 127 -4.68 -12.95 0.18
CA ALA A 127 -5.55 -13.93 0.81
C ALA A 127 -6.99 -13.41 1.02
N PRO A 128 -7.96 -14.30 1.28
CA PRO A 128 -9.25 -13.94 1.86
C PRO A 128 -9.09 -13.43 3.31
N LEU A 129 -9.70 -12.28 3.62
CA LEU A 129 -9.68 -11.67 4.96
C LEU A 129 -11.09 -11.38 5.45
N CYS A 130 -11.26 -11.28 6.77
CA CYS A 130 -12.45 -10.65 7.34
C CYS A 130 -12.34 -9.12 7.23
N GLN A 131 -13.47 -8.42 7.25
CA GLN A 131 -13.52 -6.97 7.14
C GLN A 131 -12.63 -6.26 8.18
N SER A 132 -12.61 -6.74 9.43
CA SER A 132 -11.81 -6.15 10.50
C SER A 132 -10.31 -6.22 10.22
N CYS A 133 -9.79 -7.37 9.79
CA CYS A 133 -8.38 -7.49 9.44
C CYS A 133 -8.05 -6.63 8.21
N ASN A 134 -8.91 -6.65 7.19
CA ASN A 134 -8.69 -5.84 5.99
C ASN A 134 -8.65 -4.32 6.29
N THR A 135 -9.53 -3.84 7.15
CA THR A 135 -9.52 -2.43 7.60
C THR A 135 -8.28 -2.09 8.42
N GLN A 136 -7.79 -3.03 9.24
CA GLN A 136 -6.55 -2.81 10.01
C GLN A 136 -5.33 -2.66 9.10
N GLU A 137 -5.27 -3.46 8.03
CA GLU A 137 -4.20 -3.42 7.05
C GLU A 137 -4.20 -2.11 6.27
N ARG A 138 -5.36 -1.63 5.82
CA ARG A 138 -5.47 -0.48 4.90
C ARG A 138 -4.67 0.73 5.40
N PRO A 139 -3.74 1.30 4.62
CA PRO A 139 -3.05 2.54 4.98
C PRO A 139 -4.02 3.74 5.10
N ASP A 140 -3.73 4.68 6.01
CA ASP A 140 -4.56 5.88 6.24
C ASP A 140 -4.10 6.96 5.27
N HIS A 141 -4.53 6.86 4.01
CA HIS A 141 -4.15 7.82 3.00
C HIS A 141 -4.78 9.18 3.29
N LEU A 142 -3.93 10.21 3.41
CA LEU A 142 -4.36 11.61 3.39
C LEU A 142 -4.41 12.13 1.96
N TYR A 143 -3.42 11.71 1.17
CA TYR A 143 -3.29 11.98 -0.26
C TYR A 143 -2.74 10.73 -0.96
N SER A 144 -2.66 10.75 -2.29
CA SER A 144 -2.14 9.63 -3.09
C SER A 144 -0.68 9.26 -2.73
N ASN A 145 0.10 10.20 -2.22
CA ASN A 145 1.50 10.02 -1.85
C ASN A 145 1.79 10.26 -0.35
N ASP A 146 0.75 10.17 0.50
CA ASP A 146 0.85 10.50 1.91
C ASP A 146 -0.02 9.59 2.76
N ILE A 147 0.56 9.05 3.84
CA ILE A 147 -0.16 8.30 4.85
C ILE A 147 0.03 8.87 6.26
N ARG A 148 -1.03 8.76 7.05
CA ARG A 148 -0.97 8.86 8.50
C ARG A 148 -0.59 7.52 9.11
N VAL A 149 0.38 7.52 10.00
CA VAL A 149 0.83 6.32 10.70
C VAL A 149 0.11 6.23 12.04
N ALA A 150 -1.12 5.74 11.98
CA ALA A 150 -1.99 5.57 13.13
C ALA A 150 -1.53 4.43 14.06
N ASN A 151 -2.07 4.43 15.29
CA ASN A 151 -1.73 3.43 16.33
C ASN A 151 -2.00 1.98 15.93
N ARG A 152 -2.79 1.72 14.87
CA ARG A 152 -3.01 0.35 14.36
C ARG A 152 -1.72 -0.31 13.87
N TYR A 153 -0.74 0.47 13.38
CA TYR A 153 0.58 -0.07 13.00
C TYR A 153 1.36 -0.67 14.17
N THR A 154 1.05 -0.29 15.42
CA THR A 154 1.60 -0.97 16.61
C THR A 154 1.23 -2.45 16.59
N ARG A 155 0.00 -2.79 16.22
CA ARG A 155 -0.43 -4.19 16.13
C ARG A 155 0.27 -4.91 14.98
N LEU A 156 0.43 -4.23 13.83
CA LEU A 156 1.02 -4.80 12.63
C LEU A 156 2.55 -5.04 12.73
N PHE A 157 3.26 -4.22 13.52
CA PHE A 157 4.73 -4.29 13.66
C PHE A 157 5.22 -4.67 15.06
N HIS A 158 4.32 -4.91 16.02
CA HIS A 158 4.69 -5.47 17.33
C HIS A 158 3.90 -6.73 17.69
N THR A 159 2.59 -6.63 17.90
CA THR A 159 1.81 -7.74 18.50
C THR A 159 1.60 -8.91 17.55
N ASP A 160 1.19 -8.64 16.31
CA ASP A 160 0.80 -9.66 15.33
C ASP A 160 1.80 -9.69 14.14
N THR A 161 3.05 -9.29 14.40
CA THR A 161 4.05 -8.98 13.39
C THR A 161 4.28 -10.12 12.40
N ASP A 162 4.47 -11.34 12.92
CA ASP A 162 4.75 -12.51 12.08
C ASP A 162 3.56 -12.85 11.15
N ASP A 163 2.32 -12.80 11.66
CA ASP A 163 1.11 -13.06 10.86
C ASP A 163 0.95 -12.02 9.73
N TRP A 164 1.21 -10.74 10.02
CA TRP A 164 1.14 -9.67 9.03
C TRP A 164 2.27 -9.73 8.00
N LEU A 165 3.50 -10.02 8.43
CA LEU A 165 4.64 -10.20 7.52
C LEU A 165 4.42 -11.39 6.60
N ARG A 166 3.97 -12.54 7.12
CA ARG A 166 3.54 -13.68 6.28
C ARG A 166 2.48 -13.27 5.29
N HIS A 167 1.49 -12.49 5.73
CA HIS A 167 0.41 -12.02 4.88
C HIS A 167 0.89 -11.08 3.75
N TRP A 168 1.69 -10.05 4.03
CA TRP A 168 2.26 -9.18 3.02
C TRP A 168 3.15 -9.94 2.02
N HIS A 169 3.95 -10.90 2.50
CA HIS A 169 4.82 -11.74 1.68
C HIS A 169 4.09 -12.91 0.97
N ARG A 170 2.76 -13.01 1.05
CA ARG A 170 1.98 -13.83 0.10
C ARG A 170 2.00 -13.23 -1.31
N CYS A 171 2.27 -11.92 -1.44
CA CYS A 171 2.51 -11.31 -2.74
C CYS A 171 3.89 -11.74 -3.29
N PRO A 172 3.95 -12.38 -4.48
CA PRO A 172 5.22 -12.81 -5.07
C PRO A 172 6.22 -11.66 -5.28
N GLY A 173 5.74 -10.48 -5.68
CA GLY A 173 6.60 -9.30 -5.90
C GLY A 173 7.23 -8.76 -4.61
N CYS A 174 6.44 -8.65 -3.54
CA CYS A 174 6.93 -8.26 -2.21
C CYS A 174 7.91 -9.30 -1.65
N ARG A 175 7.58 -10.59 -1.82
CA ARG A 175 8.43 -11.70 -1.40
C ARG A 175 9.78 -11.73 -2.10
N ALA A 176 9.80 -11.61 -3.43
CA ALA A 176 11.03 -11.62 -4.22
C ALA A 176 11.92 -10.40 -3.91
N ARG A 177 11.33 -9.25 -3.60
CA ARG A 177 12.06 -8.04 -3.21
C ARG A 177 12.42 -7.97 -1.73
N THR A 178 11.97 -8.95 -0.94
CA THR A 178 12.09 -8.97 0.53
C THR A 178 11.68 -7.62 1.13
N THR A 179 10.54 -7.09 0.71
CA THR A 179 10.04 -5.75 1.09
C THR A 179 8.52 -5.74 1.19
N LEU A 180 7.98 -4.68 1.80
CA LEU A 180 6.55 -4.40 1.84
C LEU A 180 6.13 -3.48 0.68
N PRO A 181 4.81 -3.43 0.36
CA PRO A 181 4.25 -2.36 -0.46
C PRO A 181 4.66 -0.97 0.07
N LEU A 182 4.89 -0.01 -0.82
CA LEU A 182 5.42 1.32 -0.44
C LEU A 182 4.75 1.97 0.79
N PRO A 183 3.40 2.04 0.92
CA PRO A 183 2.78 2.63 2.11
C PRO A 183 3.14 1.91 3.41
N HIS A 184 3.26 0.58 3.39
CA HIS A 184 3.61 -0.21 4.57
C HIS A 184 5.08 -0.07 4.92
N LEU A 185 5.97 -0.01 3.92
CA LEU A 185 7.38 0.30 4.15
C LEU A 185 7.54 1.72 4.72
N ALA A 186 6.77 2.69 4.22
CA ALA A 186 6.75 4.05 4.74
C ALA A 186 6.29 4.08 6.21
N ALA A 187 5.18 3.41 6.53
CA ALA A 187 4.69 3.30 7.89
C ALA A 187 5.70 2.62 8.83
N TRP A 188 6.30 1.52 8.39
CA TRP A 188 7.37 0.83 9.13
C TRP A 188 8.56 1.76 9.37
N THR A 189 8.99 2.51 8.35
CA THR A 189 10.11 3.45 8.46
C THR A 189 9.85 4.49 9.54
N ALA A 190 8.65 5.08 9.56
CA ALA A 190 8.30 6.06 10.59
C ALA A 190 8.13 5.44 11.98
N HIS A 191 7.48 4.28 12.07
CA HIS A 191 7.10 3.67 13.35
C HIS A 191 8.28 2.97 14.05
N ILE A 192 9.15 2.32 13.28
CA ILE A 192 10.27 1.52 13.77
C ILE A 192 11.60 2.24 13.52
N ALA A 193 11.98 2.47 12.26
CA ALA A 193 13.33 2.96 11.94
C ALA A 193 13.60 4.39 12.45
N CYS A 194 12.57 5.25 12.46
CA CYS A 194 12.67 6.63 12.95
C CYS A 194 12.14 6.81 14.38
N ARG A 195 11.89 5.71 15.12
CA ARG A 195 11.29 5.76 16.47
C ARG A 195 12.07 6.65 17.43
N SER A 196 13.40 6.60 17.38
CA SER A 196 14.30 7.39 18.25
C SER A 196 14.26 8.89 17.96
N LEU A 197 13.85 9.30 16.75
CA LEU A 197 13.76 10.70 16.33
C LEU A 197 12.45 11.36 16.79
N ARG A 198 11.46 10.55 17.19
CA ARG A 198 10.14 11.02 17.57
C ARG A 198 10.22 11.86 18.85
N PRO A 199 9.69 13.10 18.87
CA PRO A 199 9.65 13.90 20.07
C PRO A 199 8.89 13.19 21.18
N THR A 200 9.31 13.43 22.42
CA THR A 200 8.70 12.83 23.61
C THR A 200 8.33 13.91 24.62
N HIS A 201 7.15 13.80 25.22
CA HIS A 201 6.73 14.67 26.33
C HIS A 201 6.64 13.91 27.64
N ARG A 202 6.72 14.67 28.75
CA ARG A 202 6.45 14.15 30.09
C ARG A 202 5.01 13.61 30.15
N ALA A 203 4.88 12.44 30.73
CA ALA A 203 3.65 11.77 31.08
C ALA A 203 3.78 11.21 32.51
N PRO A 204 2.69 10.81 33.18
CA PRO A 204 2.73 10.30 34.55
C PRO A 204 3.70 9.12 34.78
N ARG A 205 4.05 8.38 33.72
CA ARG A 205 4.97 7.22 33.76
C ARG A 205 6.23 7.44 32.91
N GLY A 206 6.82 8.63 32.96
CA GLY A 206 8.05 8.97 32.25
C GLY A 206 7.84 9.77 30.97
N ARG A 207 8.71 9.61 29.97
CA ARG A 207 8.57 10.29 28.67
C ARG A 207 7.86 9.39 27.66
N LYS A 208 6.87 9.92 26.93
CA LYS A 208 6.14 9.18 25.90
C LYS A 208 6.26 9.88 24.55
N PRO A 209 6.38 9.13 23.44
CA PRO A 209 6.35 9.70 22.11
C PRO A 209 5.06 10.52 21.88
N CYS A 210 5.19 11.73 21.36
CA CYS A 210 4.07 12.63 21.06
C CYS A 210 3.79 12.73 19.57
N GLY A 211 2.67 13.40 19.24
CA GLY A 211 2.28 13.74 17.88
C GLY A 211 1.86 12.53 17.04
N VAL A 212 1.28 12.80 15.90
CA VAL A 212 0.89 11.81 14.90
C VAL A 212 1.99 11.74 13.85
N LEU A 213 2.48 10.54 13.59
CA LEU A 213 3.44 10.31 12.52
C LEU A 213 2.74 10.40 11.17
N ARG A 214 3.39 11.07 10.22
CA ARG A 214 2.97 11.17 8.83
C ARG A 214 4.16 10.83 7.94
N VAL A 215 3.90 10.15 6.83
CA VAL A 215 4.93 9.89 5.83
C VAL A 215 4.39 10.24 4.47
N SER A 216 5.04 11.21 3.83
CA SER A 216 4.84 11.50 2.42
C SER A 216 6.01 10.96 1.60
N TRP A 217 5.81 10.78 0.30
CA TRP A 217 6.90 10.44 -0.60
C TRP A 217 6.85 11.24 -1.90
N THR A 218 8.04 11.56 -2.40
CA THR A 218 8.21 12.01 -3.79
C THR A 218 8.45 10.80 -4.69
N GLY A 219 8.17 10.93 -5.99
CA GLY A 219 8.22 9.81 -6.94
C GLY A 219 6.90 9.06 -7.04
N SER A 220 6.95 7.82 -7.53
CA SER A 220 5.76 7.03 -7.83
C SER A 220 5.74 5.72 -7.06
N GLN A 221 4.58 5.36 -6.53
CA GLN A 221 4.32 4.02 -5.96
C GLN A 221 4.54 2.90 -6.99
N ASN A 222 4.47 3.22 -8.28
CA ASN A 222 4.73 2.29 -9.37
C ASN A 222 6.23 2.09 -9.65
N ALA A 223 7.07 3.01 -9.17
CA ALA A 223 8.53 2.95 -9.28
C ALA A 223 9.16 3.30 -7.91
N PRO A 224 8.86 2.52 -6.86
CA PRO A 224 9.12 2.94 -5.49
C PRO A 224 10.62 3.10 -5.19
N ARG A 225 11.50 2.47 -5.99
CA ARG A 225 12.96 2.57 -5.85
C ARG A 225 13.54 3.98 -6.02
N SER A 226 12.82 4.89 -6.66
CA SER A 226 13.21 6.30 -6.77
C SER A 226 12.57 7.19 -5.70
N CYS A 227 11.71 6.63 -4.84
CA CYS A 227 11.01 7.41 -3.83
C CYS A 227 11.93 7.89 -2.72
N LEU A 228 11.69 9.11 -2.26
CA LEU A 228 12.24 9.66 -1.03
C LEU A 228 11.09 9.78 -0.01
N LEU A 229 11.19 9.05 1.09
CA LEU A 229 10.23 9.08 2.19
C LEU A 229 10.53 10.28 3.08
N THR A 230 9.57 11.16 3.30
CA THR A 230 9.67 12.25 4.27
C THR A 230 8.84 11.88 5.48
N VAL A 231 9.52 11.52 6.57
CA VAL A 231 8.88 11.21 7.85
C VAL A 231 8.71 12.51 8.62
N ALA A 232 7.49 12.82 9.01
CA ALA A 232 7.16 13.99 9.82
C ALA A 232 6.35 13.58 11.05
N VAL A 233 6.34 14.48 12.03
CA VAL A 233 5.42 14.44 13.15
C VAL A 233 4.56 15.69 13.10
N ASP A 234 3.25 15.50 13.18
CA ASP A 234 2.24 16.55 13.23
C ASP A 234 1.49 16.50 14.57
N PHE A 235 0.85 17.60 14.97
CA PHE A 235 -0.04 17.64 16.15
C PHE A 235 0.65 17.20 17.46
N CYS A 236 1.93 17.51 17.65
CA CYS A 236 2.53 17.31 18.97
C CYS A 236 1.91 18.32 19.97
N PRO A 237 1.66 17.95 21.24
CA PRO A 237 1.07 18.85 22.24
C PRO A 237 1.82 20.17 22.48
N SER A 238 3.10 20.25 22.13
CA SER A 238 3.86 21.51 22.13
C SER A 238 3.60 22.40 20.90
N GLY A 239 2.74 21.99 19.97
CA GLY A 239 2.54 22.65 18.68
C GLY A 239 3.65 22.37 17.66
N GLU A 240 4.57 21.45 17.95
CA GLU A 240 5.67 21.10 17.05
C GLU A 240 5.16 20.31 15.82
N HIS A 241 5.43 20.88 14.64
CA HIS A 241 5.37 20.20 13.35
C HIS A 241 6.79 20.20 12.77
N ARG A 242 7.36 19.01 12.55
CA ARG A 242 8.71 18.93 11.97
C ARG A 242 8.93 17.67 11.17
N VAL A 243 9.81 17.80 10.18
CA VAL A 243 10.39 16.65 9.48
C VAL A 243 11.37 15.98 10.44
N LEU A 244 11.18 14.68 10.68
CA LEU A 244 12.06 13.85 11.49
C LEU A 244 13.22 13.31 10.65
N ALA A 245 12.92 12.87 9.43
CA ALA A 245 13.92 12.30 8.53
C ALA A 245 13.45 12.36 7.07
N ARG A 246 14.42 12.35 6.16
CA ARG A 246 14.23 12.03 4.74
C ARG A 246 15.01 10.76 4.43
N VAL A 247 14.32 9.70 4.06
CA VAL A 247 14.88 8.36 3.92
C VAL A 247 14.64 7.87 2.49
N PRO A 248 15.69 7.66 1.67
CA PRO A 248 15.55 7.03 0.37
C PRO A 248 14.91 5.65 0.48
N TYR A 249 14.05 5.27 -0.46
CA TYR A 249 13.40 3.95 -0.45
C TYR A 249 14.40 2.80 -0.33
N ARG A 250 15.55 2.89 -1.01
CA ARG A 250 16.58 1.84 -0.97
C ARG A 250 17.10 1.62 0.44
N GLU A 251 17.40 2.71 1.15
CA GLU A 251 17.84 2.68 2.54
C GLU A 251 16.74 2.11 3.46
N ALA A 252 15.49 2.55 3.27
CA ALA A 252 14.36 2.02 4.02
C ALA A 252 14.19 0.50 3.81
N ALA A 253 14.29 0.04 2.56
CA ALA A 253 14.17 -1.37 2.20
C ALA A 253 15.33 -2.22 2.73
N GLU A 254 16.55 -1.68 2.79
CA GLU A 254 17.72 -2.36 3.38
C GLU A 254 17.58 -2.51 4.89
N ARG A 255 17.20 -1.43 5.59
CA ARG A 255 16.92 -1.49 7.03
C ARG A 255 15.75 -2.43 7.34
N PHE A 256 14.71 -2.43 6.51
CA PHE A 256 13.60 -3.36 6.64
C PHE A 256 14.05 -4.81 6.48
N ARG A 257 14.90 -5.11 5.50
CA ARG A 257 15.44 -6.46 5.30
C ARG A 257 16.21 -6.97 6.52
N ALA A 258 17.07 -6.14 7.11
CA ALA A 258 17.79 -6.49 8.33
C ALA A 258 16.80 -6.74 9.50
N TRP A 259 15.87 -5.82 9.72
CA TRP A 259 14.85 -5.96 10.75
C TRP A 259 13.95 -7.19 10.55
N LEU A 260 13.60 -7.54 9.31
CA LEU A 260 12.81 -8.71 8.97
C LEU A 260 13.55 -10.00 9.33
N ALA A 261 14.86 -10.07 9.03
CA ALA A 261 15.69 -11.23 9.36
C ALA A 261 15.76 -11.47 10.87
N GLU A 262 15.82 -10.41 11.67
CA GLU A 262 15.82 -10.48 13.13
C GLU A 262 14.44 -10.80 13.71
N THR A 263 13.40 -10.16 13.18
CA THR A 263 12.05 -10.19 13.79
C THR A 263 11.24 -11.41 13.35
N ALA A 264 11.41 -11.86 12.11
CA ALA A 264 10.68 -12.99 11.55
C ALA A 264 11.58 -13.80 10.60
N PRO A 265 12.60 -14.51 11.14
CA PRO A 265 13.60 -15.21 10.33
C PRO A 265 12.98 -16.24 9.37
N ALA A 266 11.87 -16.90 9.75
CA ALA A 266 11.17 -17.83 8.87
C ALA A 266 10.54 -17.12 7.65
N VAL A 267 10.01 -15.91 7.83
CA VAL A 267 9.48 -15.09 6.73
C VAL A 267 10.62 -14.56 5.88
N ALA A 268 11.71 -14.10 6.51
CA ALA A 268 12.91 -13.63 5.84
C ALA A 268 13.53 -14.73 4.96
N ALA A 269 13.68 -15.95 5.48
CA ALA A 269 14.20 -17.10 4.74
C ALA A 269 13.25 -17.56 3.62
N ALA A 270 11.94 -17.37 3.80
CA ALA A 270 10.97 -17.63 2.75
C ALA A 270 10.96 -16.55 1.66
N ALA A 271 11.50 -15.36 1.94
CA ALA A 271 11.69 -14.27 1.01
C ALA A 271 13.11 -14.29 0.44
N GLY A 272 13.33 -13.73 -0.75
CA GLY A 272 14.67 -13.69 -1.31
C GLY A 272 14.72 -13.37 -2.80
N PRO A 273 15.76 -12.63 -3.25
CA PRO A 273 15.93 -12.26 -4.66
C PRO A 273 16.14 -13.48 -5.57
N ASP A 274 16.72 -14.56 -5.04
CA ASP A 274 17.00 -15.80 -5.78
C ASP A 274 15.79 -16.76 -5.82
N ARG A 275 14.71 -16.43 -5.09
CA ARG A 275 13.51 -17.25 -5.04
C ARG A 275 12.55 -16.86 -6.16
N LEU A 276 12.79 -17.41 -7.34
CA LEU A 276 11.96 -17.20 -8.53
C LEU A 276 10.67 -18.05 -8.53
N ASP A 277 10.49 -18.95 -7.56
CA ASP A 277 9.30 -19.80 -7.44
C ASP A 277 8.03 -18.94 -7.33
N GLY A 278 7.20 -19.00 -8.38
CA GLY A 278 5.94 -18.28 -8.47
C GLY A 278 6.03 -16.84 -9.00
N LEU A 279 7.20 -16.40 -9.51
CA LEU A 279 7.25 -15.21 -10.36
C LEU A 279 6.67 -15.56 -11.73
N PRO A 280 5.67 -14.83 -12.26
CA PRO A 280 5.20 -15.08 -13.60
C PRO A 280 6.34 -14.84 -14.60
N ALA A 281 6.44 -15.72 -15.59
CA ALA A 281 7.45 -15.68 -16.65
C ALA A 281 7.49 -14.34 -17.43
N GLN A 282 6.46 -13.50 -17.28
CA GLN A 282 6.40 -12.15 -17.81
C GLN A 282 6.31 -11.14 -16.66
N PHE A 283 7.38 -10.37 -16.46
CA PHE A 283 7.35 -9.16 -15.65
C PHE A 283 6.43 -8.14 -16.33
N ARG A 284 5.27 -7.85 -15.73
CA ARG A 284 4.43 -6.75 -16.21
C ARG A 284 5.00 -5.42 -15.69
N PRO A 285 5.19 -4.41 -16.55
CA PRO A 285 5.35 -3.04 -16.09
C PRO A 285 4.13 -2.69 -15.23
N VAL A 286 4.34 -1.89 -14.19
CA VAL A 286 3.27 -1.42 -13.33
C VAL A 286 2.31 -0.57 -14.17
N ILE A 287 1.22 -1.17 -14.63
CA ILE A 287 0.16 -0.49 -15.36
C ILE A 287 -0.84 0.00 -14.31
N ALA A 288 -0.93 1.32 -14.17
CA ALA A 288 -2.00 1.96 -13.44
C ALA A 288 -3.33 1.46 -14.01
N ASP A 289 -4.21 0.96 -13.15
CA ASP A 289 -5.56 0.58 -13.53
C ASP A 289 -6.31 1.84 -13.96
N THR A 290 -6.36 2.08 -15.26
CA THR A 290 -7.10 3.20 -15.87
C THR A 290 -8.50 2.78 -16.30
N SER A 291 -8.96 1.59 -15.87
CA SER A 291 -10.21 0.99 -16.35
C SER A 291 -11.04 0.34 -15.25
N GLY A 292 -11.97 1.12 -14.68
CA GLY A 292 -13.19 0.58 -14.07
C GLY A 292 -13.44 1.06 -12.64
N GLU A 293 -14.43 1.96 -12.49
CA GLU A 293 -15.37 2.14 -11.36
C GLU A 293 -14.87 2.13 -9.89
N GLY A 294 -13.58 2.03 -9.62
CA GLY A 294 -13.00 2.11 -8.26
C GLY A 294 -12.85 3.53 -7.73
N LEU A 295 -13.17 4.54 -8.53
CA LEU A 295 -13.15 5.95 -8.14
C LEU A 295 -14.40 6.40 -7.37
N ALA A 296 -15.42 5.54 -7.21
CA ALA A 296 -16.66 5.90 -6.51
C ALA A 296 -16.62 5.69 -4.98
N LEU A 297 -15.47 5.35 -4.39
CA LEU A 297 -15.29 5.26 -2.93
C LEU A 297 -13.98 5.87 -2.45
N PHE A 298 -13.62 7.02 -3.04
CA PHE A 298 -12.62 7.95 -2.50
C PHE A 298 -13.18 9.37 -2.54
#